data_AF-A0A1F4EFM2-F1
#
_entry.id   AF-A0A1F4EFM2-F1
#
_cell.length_a   1.000
_cell.length_b   1.000
_cell.length_c   1.000
_cell.angle_alpha   90.00
_cell.angle_beta   90.00
_cell.angle_gamma   90.00
#
_symmetry.space_group_name_H-M   'P 1'
#
loop_
_entity.id
_entity.type
_entity.pdbx_description
1 polymer ?
#
loop_
_entity_poly.entity_id
_entity_poly.type
_entity_poly.pdbx_seq_one_letter_code
_entity_poly.pdbx_strand_id
1 'polypeptide(L)'
;MIVALAGGVGGAKLADGLARTLPPDALTVVVNTGDDLGVLICPSNPYLSVAPILAIRGMREQLRRAPSIVAASPIVCGRALKGPAAKIMGELGLEPSPLEIARYYAGLIDVLVIDHADAGFANDIQALGIRAVATDILMRSTADRVRLARSCLDLFGGAPSAQ
;
A
#
# COMPACT_ATOMS: atom_id res chain seq x y z
N MET A 1 -13.13 25.23 8.58
CA MET A 1 -12.30 24.28 7.80
C MET A 1 -12.89 22.89 8.00
N ILE A 2 -13.38 22.27 6.94
CA ILE A 2 -13.96 20.92 6.96
C ILE A 2 -13.16 20.08 5.97
N VAL A 3 -12.73 18.89 6.40
CA VAL A 3 -12.08 17.88 5.56
C VAL A 3 -13.05 16.75 5.34
N ALA A 4 -13.38 16.46 4.08
CA ALA A 4 -14.27 15.37 3.70
C ALA A 4 -13.49 14.29 2.93
N LEU A 5 -13.72 13.03 3.29
CA LEU A 5 -13.26 11.85 2.54
C LEU A 5 -14.39 11.45 1.58
N ALA A 6 -14.15 11.57 0.27
CA ALA A 6 -15.13 11.26 -0.76
C ALA A 6 -14.62 10.15 -1.68
N GLY A 7 -15.44 9.12 -1.91
CA GLY A 7 -15.17 8.07 -2.89
C GLY A 7 -16.04 8.25 -4.14
N GLY A 8 -16.65 7.15 -4.62
CA GLY A 8 -17.53 7.12 -5.79
C GLY A 8 -18.77 8.04 -5.71
N VAL A 9 -19.73 7.83 -6.63
CA VAL A 9 -20.81 8.78 -6.99
C VAL A 9 -21.53 9.47 -5.80
N GLY A 10 -21.80 8.76 -4.69
CA GLY A 10 -22.43 9.35 -3.51
C GLY A 10 -21.55 10.38 -2.78
N GLY A 11 -20.24 10.11 -2.68
CA GLY A 11 -19.27 11.04 -2.09
C GLY A 11 -19.10 12.29 -2.95
N ALA A 12 -19.06 12.14 -4.27
CA ALA A 12 -19.01 13.26 -5.21
C ALA A 12 -20.25 14.17 -5.10
N LYS A 13 -21.46 13.60 -4.97
CA LYS A 13 -22.70 14.36 -4.79
C LYS A 13 -22.73 15.16 -3.49
N LEU A 14 -22.26 14.56 -2.38
CA LEU A 14 -22.19 15.27 -1.10
C LEU A 14 -21.08 16.33 -1.10
N ALA A 15 -19.94 16.05 -1.73
CA ALA A 15 -18.87 17.02 -1.90
C ALA A 15 -19.32 18.25 -2.72
N ASP A 16 -20.11 18.06 -3.78
CA ASP A 16 -20.75 19.17 -4.52
C ASP A 16 -21.70 19.97 -3.63
N GLY A 17 -22.52 19.31 -2.81
CA GLY A 17 -23.37 19.98 -1.81
C GLY A 17 -22.56 20.81 -0.80
N LEU A 18 -21.45 20.27 -0.29
CA LEU A 18 -20.54 20.97 0.61
C LEU A 18 -19.89 22.19 -0.05
N ALA A 19 -19.43 22.05 -1.31
CA ALA A 19 -18.82 23.13 -2.08
C ALA A 19 -19.79 24.28 -2.37
N ARG A 20 -21.09 24.00 -2.51
CA ARG A 20 -22.14 25.01 -2.70
C ARG A 20 -22.55 25.72 -1.42
N THR A 21 -22.27 25.11 -0.26
CA THR A 21 -22.72 25.61 1.05
C THR A 21 -21.62 26.37 1.78
N LEU A 22 -20.37 26.03 1.53
CA LEU A 22 -19.21 26.59 2.23
C LEU A 22 -18.52 27.68 1.40
N PRO A 23 -17.85 28.66 2.03
CA PRO A 23 -16.92 29.55 1.35
C PRO A 23 -15.84 28.77 0.58
N PRO A 24 -15.34 29.27 -0.57
CA PRO A 24 -14.42 28.53 -1.45
C PRO A 24 -13.12 28.06 -0.79
N ASP A 25 -12.65 28.74 0.26
CA ASP A 25 -11.43 28.47 1.02
C ASP A 25 -11.66 27.60 2.27
N ALA A 26 -12.91 27.23 2.57
CA ALA A 26 -13.29 26.54 3.80
C ALA A 26 -13.40 25.02 3.67
N LEU A 27 -13.30 24.47 2.45
CA LEU A 27 -13.50 23.05 2.13
C LEU A 27 -12.28 22.45 1.41
N THR A 28 -11.78 21.35 1.96
CA THR A 28 -10.82 20.46 1.28
C THR A 28 -11.45 19.09 1.11
N VAL A 29 -11.54 18.61 -0.14
CA VAL A 29 -12.07 17.28 -0.46
C VAL A 29 -10.92 16.36 -0.83
N VAL A 30 -10.81 15.23 -0.15
CA VAL A 30 -9.86 14.17 -0.44
C VAL A 30 -10.62 13.06 -1.16
N VAL A 31 -10.35 12.88 -2.45
CA VAL A 31 -11.05 11.93 -3.33
C VAL A 31 -10.28 10.61 -3.53
N ASN A 32 -11.01 9.50 -3.70
CA ASN A 32 -10.47 8.22 -4.15
C ASN A 32 -10.00 8.31 -5.62
N THR A 33 -8.73 8.02 -5.90
CA THR A 33 -8.18 7.85 -7.26
C THR A 33 -8.02 6.38 -7.66
N GLY A 34 -8.43 5.43 -6.81
CA GLY A 34 -8.10 4.00 -6.93
C GLY A 34 -8.77 3.25 -8.08
N ASP A 35 -9.68 3.88 -8.83
CA ASP A 35 -10.38 3.25 -9.95
C ASP A 35 -9.57 3.36 -11.27
N ASP A 36 -8.65 4.34 -11.39
CA ASP A 36 -7.90 4.66 -12.62
C ASP A 36 -6.38 4.49 -12.50
N LEU A 37 -5.85 4.21 -11.30
CA LEU A 37 -4.41 4.20 -11.01
C LEU A 37 -4.00 2.97 -10.18
N GLY A 38 -2.77 2.50 -10.40
CA GLY A 38 -2.16 1.49 -9.54
C GLY A 38 -2.05 1.96 -8.09
N VAL A 39 -2.25 1.04 -7.14
CA VAL A 39 -2.22 1.33 -5.70
C VAL A 39 -0.87 0.92 -5.12
N LEU A 40 -0.20 1.84 -4.42
CA LEU A 40 1.01 1.55 -3.65
C LEU A 40 0.70 1.54 -2.14
N ILE A 41 0.86 0.38 -1.51
CA ILE A 41 0.90 0.26 -0.05
C ILE A 41 2.34 0.52 0.41
N CYS A 42 2.57 1.71 0.95
CA CYS A 42 3.85 2.11 1.53
C CYS A 42 4.30 1.17 2.67
N PRO A 43 5.62 1.12 3.00
CA PRO A 43 6.16 0.21 4.02
C PRO A 43 5.82 0.68 5.45
N SER A 44 4.53 0.59 5.79
CA SER A 44 3.92 0.97 7.06
C SER A 44 3.56 -0.25 7.89
N ASN A 45 3.26 -0.05 9.17
CA ASN A 45 2.81 -1.14 10.03
C ASN A 45 1.49 -1.74 9.51
N PRO A 46 1.46 -3.04 9.16
CA PRO A 46 0.27 -3.66 8.55
C PRO A 46 -0.90 -3.71 9.53
N TYR A 47 -0.65 -3.85 10.83
CA TYR A 47 -1.67 -4.01 11.86
C TYR A 47 -2.21 -2.69 12.39
N LEU A 48 -1.34 -1.69 12.59
CA LEU A 48 -1.72 -0.42 13.23
C LEU A 48 -2.04 0.69 12.24
N SER A 49 -1.54 0.61 11.01
CA SER A 49 -1.70 1.67 10.02
C SER A 49 -2.56 1.24 8.84
N VAL A 50 -2.25 0.09 8.24
CA VAL A 50 -2.97 -0.37 7.04
C VAL A 50 -4.27 -1.11 7.40
N ALA A 51 -4.26 -1.96 8.43
CA ALA A 51 -5.45 -2.71 8.83
C ALA A 51 -6.68 -1.84 9.15
N PRO A 52 -6.56 -0.72 9.89
CA PRO A 52 -7.71 0.15 10.15
C PRO A 52 -8.31 0.74 8.86
N ILE A 53 -7.48 1.04 7.85
CA ILE A 53 -7.94 1.49 6.54
C ILE A 53 -8.67 0.35 5.82
N LEU A 54 -8.08 -0.85 5.79
CA LEU A 54 -8.68 -2.03 5.17
C LEU A 54 -9.95 -2.53 5.88
N ALA A 55 -10.15 -2.17 7.15
CA ALA A 55 -11.33 -2.51 7.94
C ALA A 55 -12.54 -1.62 7.61
N ILE A 56 -12.35 -0.51 6.89
CA ILE A 56 -13.45 0.31 6.38
C ILE A 56 -14.29 -0.56 5.43
N ARG A 57 -15.60 -0.66 5.70
CA ARG A 57 -16.53 -1.46 4.91
C ARG A 57 -16.44 -1.07 3.43
N GLY A 58 -16.22 -2.05 2.55
CA GLY A 58 -16.10 -1.84 1.12
C GLY A 58 -14.67 -1.52 0.64
N MET A 59 -13.72 -1.20 1.53
CA MET A 59 -12.38 -0.75 1.14
C MET A 59 -11.61 -1.83 0.38
N ARG A 60 -11.60 -3.06 0.90
CA ARG A 60 -10.92 -4.18 0.23
C ARG A 60 -11.54 -4.48 -1.13
N GLU A 61 -12.85 -4.40 -1.25
CA GLU A 61 -13.56 -4.58 -2.52
C GLU A 61 -13.22 -3.47 -3.53
N GLN A 62 -13.09 -2.22 -3.08
CA GLN A 62 -12.65 -1.12 -3.93
C GLN A 62 -11.20 -1.29 -4.37
N LEU A 63 -10.29 -1.58 -3.44
CA LEU A 63 -8.87 -1.75 -3.75
C LEU A 63 -8.64 -2.83 -4.81
N ARG A 64 -9.37 -3.96 -4.74
CA ARG A 64 -9.30 -5.04 -5.74
C ARG A 64 -9.73 -4.64 -7.15
N ARG A 65 -10.32 -3.45 -7.35
CA ARG A 65 -10.64 -2.92 -8.68
C ARG A 65 -9.46 -2.21 -9.32
N ALA A 66 -8.44 -1.84 -8.55
CA ALA A 66 -7.24 -1.24 -9.08
C ALA A 66 -6.57 -2.23 -10.06
N PRO A 67 -6.00 -1.73 -11.17
CA PRO A 67 -5.35 -2.58 -12.18
C PRO A 67 -4.11 -3.30 -11.64
N SER A 68 -3.47 -2.74 -10.61
CA SER A 68 -2.36 -3.36 -9.90
C SER A 68 -2.24 -2.77 -8.49
N ILE A 69 -1.93 -3.63 -7.52
CA ILE A 69 -1.60 -3.26 -6.16
C ILE A 69 -0.18 -3.75 -5.83
N VAL A 70 0.72 -2.79 -5.62
CA VAL A 70 2.09 -3.01 -5.17
C VAL A 70 2.16 -2.69 -3.67
N ALA A 71 2.84 -3.51 -2.89
CA ALA A 71 3.17 -3.21 -1.51
C ALA A 71 4.68 -3.20 -1.31
N ALA A 72 5.17 -2.40 -0.36
CA ALA A 72 6.54 -2.46 0.10
C ALA A 72 6.59 -3.01 1.53
N SER A 73 7.48 -3.97 1.78
CA SER A 73 7.62 -4.60 3.10
C SER A 73 8.10 -3.59 4.15
N PRO A 74 7.45 -3.51 5.33
CA PRO A 74 7.97 -2.79 6.47
C PRO A 74 9.00 -3.60 7.28
N ILE A 75 9.28 -4.85 6.89
CA ILE A 75 10.21 -5.76 7.58
C ILE A 75 11.44 -5.99 6.71
N VAL A 76 12.63 -5.93 7.33
CA VAL A 76 13.92 -6.29 6.76
C VAL A 76 14.69 -7.16 7.74
N CYS A 77 15.09 -8.37 7.35
CA CYS A 77 15.84 -9.31 8.20
C CYS A 77 15.22 -9.50 9.60
N GLY A 78 13.91 -9.69 9.65
CA GLY A 78 13.13 -9.84 10.88
C GLY A 78 12.98 -8.59 11.75
N ARG A 79 13.37 -7.41 11.25
CA ARG A 79 13.23 -6.14 11.95
C ARG A 79 12.30 -5.21 11.21
N ALA A 80 11.49 -4.45 11.93
CA ALA A 80 10.68 -3.40 11.33
C ALA A 80 11.53 -2.18 10.97
N LEU A 81 11.27 -1.57 9.80
CA LEU A 81 11.87 -0.29 9.40
C LEU A 81 11.58 0.81 10.43
N LYS A 82 10.33 0.85 10.91
CA LYS A 82 9.86 1.76 11.94
C LYS A 82 8.71 1.15 12.73
N GLY A 83 8.65 1.48 14.01
CA GLY A 83 7.54 1.15 14.87
C GLY A 83 7.47 -0.34 15.26
N PRO A 84 6.37 -0.77 15.89
CA PRO A 84 6.33 -2.04 16.61
C PRO A 84 5.92 -3.24 15.76
N ALA A 85 5.96 -3.18 14.42
CA ALA A 85 5.40 -4.24 13.56
C ALA A 85 6.00 -5.62 13.85
N ALA A 86 7.33 -5.72 13.94
CA ALA A 86 8.01 -6.98 14.27
C ALA A 86 7.69 -7.47 15.69
N LYS A 87 7.54 -6.55 16.66
CA LYS A 87 7.12 -6.90 18.02
C LYS A 87 5.72 -7.49 18.03
N ILE A 88 4.77 -6.86 17.33
CA ILE A 88 3.38 -7.34 17.21
C ILE A 88 3.34 -8.72 16.56
N MET A 89 4.13 -8.96 15.50
CA MET A 89 4.26 -10.29 14.91
C MET A 89 4.71 -11.33 15.92
N GLY A 90 5.76 -11.02 16.71
CA GLY A 90 6.22 -11.91 17.78
C GLY A 90 5.16 -12.17 18.86
N GLU A 91 4.39 -11.15 19.25
CA GLU A 91 3.26 -11.29 20.20
C GLU A 91 2.12 -12.15 19.64
N LEU A 92 1.97 -12.19 18.31
CA LEU A 92 1.02 -13.06 17.61
C LEU A 92 1.59 -14.46 17.33
N GLY A 93 2.80 -14.77 17.79
CA GLY A 93 3.48 -16.05 17.53
C GLY A 93 3.98 -16.22 16.10
N LEU A 94 4.12 -15.13 15.35
CA LEU A 94 4.62 -15.10 13.98
C LEU A 94 6.09 -14.70 13.95
N GLU A 95 6.87 -15.35 13.08
CA GLU A 95 8.23 -14.91 12.80
C GLU A 95 8.22 -13.66 11.92
N PRO A 96 8.74 -12.51 12.37
CA PRO A 96 8.72 -11.30 11.55
C PRO A 96 9.50 -11.53 10.26
N SER A 97 8.83 -11.42 9.12
CA SER A 97 9.47 -11.58 7.81
C SER A 97 8.64 -10.93 6.71
N PRO A 98 9.23 -10.63 5.54
CA PRO A 98 8.45 -10.23 4.37
C PRO A 98 7.47 -11.31 3.90
N LEU A 99 7.77 -12.60 4.14
CA LEU A 99 6.83 -13.69 3.86
C LEU A 99 5.55 -13.54 4.68
N GLU A 100 5.64 -13.24 5.97
CA GLU A 100 4.45 -13.01 6.80
C GLU A 100 3.67 -11.76 6.38
N ILE A 101 4.36 -10.73 5.86
CA ILE A 101 3.69 -9.58 5.22
C ILE A 101 2.93 -10.02 3.97
N ALA A 102 3.52 -10.87 3.13
CA ALA A 102 2.86 -11.42 1.94
C ALA A 102 1.64 -12.25 2.32
N ARG A 103 1.73 -13.12 3.34
CA ARG A 103 0.58 -13.89 3.86
C ARG A 103 -0.53 -12.97 4.36
N TYR A 104 -0.20 -11.90 5.08
CA TYR A 104 -1.18 -10.94 5.57
C TYR A 104 -1.96 -10.24 4.45
N TYR A 105 -1.29 -9.95 3.32
CA TYR A 105 -1.89 -9.32 2.15
C TYR A 105 -2.30 -10.29 1.04
N ALA A 106 -2.28 -11.60 1.28
CA ALA A 106 -2.64 -12.60 0.28
C ALA A 106 -4.06 -12.35 -0.28
N GLY A 107 -4.20 -12.40 -1.61
CA GLY A 107 -5.45 -12.10 -2.30
C GLY A 107 -5.85 -10.61 -2.30
N LEU A 108 -4.94 -9.71 -1.92
CA LEU A 108 -5.10 -8.27 -2.05
C LEU A 108 -4.01 -7.63 -2.94
N ILE A 109 -2.75 -8.01 -2.76
CA ILE A 109 -1.62 -7.42 -3.51
C ILE A 109 -1.13 -8.33 -4.65
N ASP A 110 -0.59 -7.73 -5.70
CA ASP A 110 0.00 -8.44 -6.84
C ASP A 110 1.51 -8.54 -6.73
N VAL A 111 2.14 -7.50 -6.15
CA VAL A 111 3.60 -7.40 -6.03
C VAL A 111 3.98 -7.00 -4.61
N LEU A 112 4.98 -7.66 -4.04
CA LEU A 112 5.62 -7.27 -2.79
C LEU A 112 7.09 -6.91 -3.04
N VAL A 113 7.42 -5.64 -2.78
CA VAL A 113 8.78 -5.14 -2.75
C VAL A 113 9.43 -5.50 -1.42
N ILE A 114 10.57 -6.18 -1.47
CA ILE A 114 11.34 -6.65 -0.32
C ILE A 114 12.78 -6.12 -0.39
N ASP A 115 13.51 -6.20 0.72
CA ASP A 115 14.93 -5.84 0.71
C ASP A 115 15.78 -6.92 0.03
N HIS A 116 16.92 -6.55 -0.55
CA HIS A 116 17.89 -7.51 -1.10
C HIS A 116 18.32 -8.56 -0.06
N ALA A 117 18.42 -8.18 1.21
CA ALA A 117 18.80 -9.10 2.28
C ALA A 117 17.75 -10.20 2.53
N ASP A 118 16.51 -10.01 2.07
CA ASP A 118 15.40 -10.95 2.24
C ASP A 118 15.03 -11.68 0.94
N ALA A 119 15.87 -11.58 -0.10
CA ALA A 119 15.62 -12.21 -1.40
C ALA A 119 15.39 -13.73 -1.33
N GLY A 120 15.86 -14.40 -0.27
CA GLY A 120 15.58 -15.81 0.00
C GLY A 120 14.09 -16.15 0.11
N PHE A 121 13.23 -15.20 0.52
CA PHE A 121 11.78 -15.42 0.61
C PHE A 121 11.04 -15.31 -0.73
N ALA A 122 11.71 -14.92 -1.82
CA ALA A 122 11.06 -14.60 -3.07
C ALA A 122 10.21 -15.75 -3.65
N ASN A 123 10.74 -16.99 -3.59
CA ASN A 123 10.02 -18.17 -4.08
C ASN A 123 8.79 -18.51 -3.24
N ASP A 124 8.88 -18.39 -1.92
CA ASP A 124 7.76 -18.66 -1.01
C ASP A 124 6.66 -17.61 -1.16
N ILE A 125 7.04 -16.34 -1.38
CA ILE A 125 6.09 -15.25 -1.68
C ILE A 125 5.42 -15.51 -3.04
N GLN A 126 6.18 -15.94 -4.05
CA GLN A 126 5.65 -16.31 -5.37
C GLN A 126 4.65 -17.47 -5.29
N ALA A 127 4.87 -18.43 -4.39
CA ALA A 127 3.93 -19.54 -4.15
C ALA A 127 2.57 -19.07 -3.58
N LEU A 128 2.49 -17.87 -3.00
CA LEU A 128 1.24 -17.22 -2.58
C LEU A 128 0.53 -16.49 -3.74
N GLY A 129 1.08 -16.52 -4.96
CA GLY A 129 0.57 -15.79 -6.11
C GLY A 129 1.00 -14.32 -6.15
N ILE A 130 1.98 -13.92 -5.33
CA ILE A 130 2.47 -12.54 -5.23
C ILE A 130 3.86 -12.47 -5.85
N ARG A 131 4.09 -11.56 -6.79
CA ARG A 131 5.44 -11.35 -7.34
C ARG A 131 6.33 -10.68 -6.29
N ALA A 132 7.44 -11.29 -5.92
CA ALA A 132 8.45 -10.67 -5.06
C ALA A 132 9.48 -9.89 -5.90
N VAL A 133 9.80 -8.65 -5.50
CA VAL A 133 10.83 -7.83 -6.15
C VAL A 133 11.79 -7.30 -5.09
N ALA A 134 13.06 -7.69 -5.17
CA ALA A 134 14.09 -7.25 -4.24
C ALA A 134 14.73 -5.91 -4.67
N THR A 135 14.85 -4.95 -3.75
CA THR A 135 15.49 -3.63 -3.95
C THR A 135 16.06 -3.12 -2.62
N ASP A 136 16.81 -2.02 -2.62
CA ASP A 136 17.17 -1.33 -1.37
C ASP A 136 15.98 -0.57 -0.76
N ILE A 137 15.34 -1.14 0.26
CA ILE A 137 14.11 -0.57 0.86
C ILE A 137 14.39 0.45 1.97
N LEU A 138 15.61 0.46 2.52
CA LEU A 138 15.99 1.37 3.60
C LEU A 138 16.05 2.83 3.10
N MET A 139 15.28 3.71 3.75
CA MET A 139 15.15 5.13 3.40
C MET A 139 15.90 6.05 4.38
N ARG A 140 17.23 6.04 4.36
CA ARG A 140 18.07 6.82 5.30
C ARG A 140 18.27 8.27 4.85
N SER A 141 18.22 8.51 3.54
CA SER A 141 18.43 9.80 2.89
C SER A 141 17.29 10.15 1.93
N THR A 142 17.27 11.39 1.42
CA THR A 142 16.35 11.78 0.34
C THR A 142 16.60 10.97 -0.93
N ALA A 143 17.86 10.67 -1.26
CA ALA A 143 18.21 9.86 -2.41
C ALA A 143 17.62 8.44 -2.30
N ASP A 144 17.68 7.84 -1.10
CA ASP A 144 17.08 6.52 -0.86
C ASP A 144 15.56 6.53 -1.06
N ARG A 145 14.88 7.56 -0.54
CA ARG A 145 13.42 7.72 -0.72
C ARG A 145 13.04 7.81 -2.21
N VAL A 146 13.80 8.60 -2.98
CA VAL A 146 13.56 8.74 -4.43
C VAL A 146 13.85 7.44 -5.18
N ARG A 147 14.93 6.73 -4.83
CA ARG A 147 15.26 5.44 -5.44
C ARG A 147 14.15 4.42 -5.21
N LEU A 148 13.73 4.21 -3.95
CA LEU A 148 12.67 3.26 -3.63
C LEU A 148 11.35 3.65 -4.32
N ALA A 149 11.01 4.94 -4.34
CA ALA A 149 9.82 5.40 -5.04
C ALA A 149 9.86 5.06 -6.54
N ARG A 150 11.00 5.27 -7.22
CA ARG A 150 11.19 4.88 -8.63
C ARG A 150 11.04 3.37 -8.82
N SER A 151 11.72 2.56 -8.00
CA SER A 151 11.60 1.10 -8.06
C SER A 151 10.14 0.64 -7.92
N CYS A 152 9.36 1.28 -7.05
CA CYS A 152 7.93 0.97 -6.91
C CYS A 152 7.11 1.44 -8.12
N LEU A 153 7.41 2.63 -8.66
CA LEU A 153 6.68 3.19 -9.81
C LEU A 153 6.87 2.36 -11.09
N ASP A 154 8.09 1.86 -11.31
CA ASP A 154 8.42 1.02 -12.48
C ASP A 154 7.60 -0.29 -12.50
N LEU A 155 7.07 -0.73 -11.36
CA LEU A 155 6.25 -1.94 -11.24
C LEU A 155 4.82 -1.76 -11.76
N PHE A 156 4.33 -0.53 -11.84
CA PHE A 156 3.05 -0.23 -12.48
C PHE A 156 3.16 -0.14 -14.01
N GLY A 157 4.39 -0.08 -14.56
CA GLY A 157 4.70 0.20 -15.97
C GLY A 157 4.67 -1.00 -16.93
N GLY A 158 3.84 -2.02 -16.69
CA GLY A 158 3.57 -3.07 -17.68
C GLY A 158 2.69 -2.55 -18.82
N ALA A 159 3.24 -2.49 -20.04
CA ALA A 159 2.66 -1.86 -21.23
C ALA A 159 1.22 -2.30 -21.62
N PRO A 160 0.42 -1.40 -22.25
CA PRO A 160 -0.59 -1.85 -23.22
C PRO A 160 0.13 -2.64 -24.31
N SER A 161 -0.42 -3.79 -24.68
CA SER A 161 0.02 -4.53 -25.85
C SER A 161 0.00 -3.58 -27.06
N ALA A 162 1.13 -3.50 -27.76
CA ALA A 162 1.14 -2.98 -29.11
C ALA A 162 0.26 -3.91 -29.96
N GLN A 163 -0.93 -3.43 -30.32
CA GLN A 163 -1.69 -3.85 -31.49
C GLN A 163 -2.12 -2.60 -32.24
#